data_AF-A0A9P8LI59-F1
#
_entry.id   AF-A0A9P8LI59-F1
#
_cell.length_a   1.000
_cell.length_b   1.000
_cell.length_c   1.000
_cell.angle_alpha   90.00
_cell.angle_beta   90.00
_cell.angle_gamma   90.00
#
_symmetry.space_group_name_H-M   'P 1'
#
loop_
_entity.id
_entity.type
_entity.pdbx_description
1 polymer ?
#
loop_
_entity_poly.entity_id
_entity_poly.type
_entity_poly.pdbx_seq_one_letter_code
_entity_poly.pdbx_strand_id
1 'polypeptide(L)'
;MLLFRCPAGKEFENVLSMDLPFIIFIPFGRGREEQARRVPPASIQLASRTVETYYELVVTVQQGHQEQKKSAFPVPIERYDTLSTFGMYNRPQSSEMVTDHLVTLSISLPRWSYGPLDPISVYIRLSPNPDWLSKAKRVTIQKIVIGIEEHITYNHEGDEPSTKINKIAKQVQVVGQKLPEGGYNTNLGLVFPAKDTRDSDGIIPRGKPAFPMYAVTSFTTTGSLYKIEFYLTVKVHLTSARDIMHRQPIIVCPLDHTGCKEEMEAIEQAAKDASHVNTENPLLPAQTIVRPNDTNALHVLGMTMVGNQRKLLIE
;
A
#
# COMPACT_ATOMS: atom_id res chain seq x y z
N MET A 1 -9.59 -4.68 25.19
CA MET A 1 -8.63 -4.18 26.19
C MET A 1 -9.38 -3.27 27.15
N LEU A 2 -9.32 -3.54 28.46
CA LEU A 2 -9.95 -2.72 29.49
C LEU A 2 -8.85 -1.94 30.21
N LEU A 3 -8.85 -0.61 30.11
CA LEU A 3 -7.79 0.23 30.67
C LEU A 3 -8.06 0.64 32.12
N PHE A 4 -9.35 0.79 32.47
CA PHE A 4 -9.74 1.18 33.81
C PHE A 4 -11.06 0.51 34.19
N ARG A 5 -11.17 0.12 35.46
CA ARG A 5 -12.41 -0.33 36.09
C ARG A 5 -12.44 0.17 37.52
N CYS A 6 -13.62 0.50 38.01
CA CYS A 6 -13.82 0.85 39.41
C CYS A 6 -13.31 -0.30 40.32
N PRO A 7 -12.76 0.03 41.50
CA PRO A 7 -12.34 -0.96 42.50
C PRO A 7 -13.48 -1.93 42.87
N ALA A 8 -13.11 -3.15 43.29
CA ALA A 8 -14.07 -4.14 43.73
C ALA A 8 -14.98 -3.58 44.84
N GLY A 9 -16.29 -3.81 44.70
CA GLY A 9 -17.30 -3.31 45.64
C GLY A 9 -17.75 -1.85 45.43
N LYS A 10 -17.21 -1.14 44.43
CA LYS A 10 -17.70 0.20 44.05
C LYS A 10 -18.39 0.15 42.68
N GLU A 11 -19.62 0.67 42.62
CA GLU A 11 -20.38 0.79 41.36
C GLU A 11 -19.83 1.90 40.45
N PHE A 12 -19.29 2.97 41.06
CA PHE A 12 -18.69 4.09 40.34
C PHE A 12 -17.54 4.72 41.15
N GLU A 13 -16.70 5.50 40.46
CA GLU A 13 -15.66 6.32 41.06
C GLU A 13 -15.70 7.72 40.45
N ASN A 14 -15.60 8.76 41.29
CA ASN A 14 -15.52 10.14 40.84
C ASN A 14 -14.09 10.45 40.41
N VAL A 15 -13.90 10.78 39.14
CA VAL A 15 -12.60 11.07 38.54
C VAL A 15 -12.70 12.36 37.73
N LEU A 16 -11.71 13.25 37.87
CA LEU A 16 -11.65 14.51 37.13
C LEU A 16 -10.95 14.34 35.79
N SER A 17 -9.85 13.57 35.76
CA SER A 17 -9.07 13.30 34.55
C SER A 17 -8.36 11.96 34.66
N MET A 18 -8.17 11.30 33.51
CA MET A 18 -7.39 10.08 33.38
C MET A 18 -6.46 10.18 32.17
N ASP A 19 -5.20 9.80 32.38
CA ASP A 19 -4.26 9.43 31.34
C ASP A 19 -3.94 7.94 31.52
N LEU A 20 -4.35 7.13 30.55
CA LEU A 20 -4.28 5.67 30.60
C LEU A 20 -3.43 5.17 29.42
N PRO A 21 -2.10 5.07 29.59
CA PRO A 21 -1.22 4.55 28.56
C PRO A 21 -1.58 3.12 28.17
N PHE A 22 -1.52 2.82 26.88
CA PHE A 22 -1.74 1.47 26.36
C PHE A 22 -0.88 1.22 25.13
N ILE A 23 -0.71 -0.06 24.79
CA ILE A 23 -0.04 -0.49 23.56
C ILE A 23 -0.91 -1.52 22.87
N ILE A 24 -1.01 -1.41 21.55
CA ILE A 24 -1.67 -2.40 20.70
C ILE A 24 -0.60 -2.98 19.80
N PHE A 25 -0.35 -4.28 19.95
CA PHE A 25 0.50 -4.99 19.00
C PHE A 25 -0.32 -5.35 17.77
N ILE A 26 0.16 -4.91 16.61
CA ILE A 26 -0.40 -5.34 15.33
C ILE A 26 -0.02 -6.83 15.17
N PRO A 27 -0.98 -7.74 14.98
CA PRO A 27 -0.67 -9.16 14.84
C PRO A 27 0.25 -9.40 13.63
N PHE A 28 1.40 -10.02 13.88
CA PHE A 28 2.37 -10.42 12.85
C PHE A 28 2.60 -11.94 12.92
N GLY A 29 2.12 -12.68 11.93
CA GLY A 29 2.37 -14.11 11.79
C GLY A 29 3.47 -14.42 10.78
N ARG A 30 4.42 -15.28 11.15
CA ARG A 30 5.40 -15.88 10.21
C ARG A 30 4.86 -17.12 9.47
N GLY A 31 3.57 -17.44 9.59
CA GLY A 31 2.96 -18.68 9.07
C GLY A 31 1.92 -18.44 7.97
N ARG A 32 1.84 -19.37 6.99
CA ARG A 32 0.96 -19.27 5.81
C ARG A 32 -0.53 -19.57 6.05
N GLU A 33 -0.93 -20.04 7.24
CA GLU A 33 -2.22 -20.73 7.39
C GLU A 33 -3.32 -20.01 8.19
N GLU A 34 -3.07 -18.90 8.88
CA GLU A 34 -4.12 -18.17 9.62
C GLU A 34 -4.36 -16.76 9.05
N GLN A 35 -5.55 -16.52 8.47
CA GLN A 35 -5.98 -15.19 8.01
C GLN A 35 -5.93 -14.14 9.14
N ALA A 36 -6.13 -14.56 10.39
CA ALA A 36 -6.09 -13.72 11.60
C ALA A 36 -4.68 -13.21 11.98
N ARG A 37 -3.60 -13.66 11.31
CA ARG A 37 -2.21 -13.22 11.58
C ARG A 37 -1.57 -12.44 10.42
N ARG A 38 -2.36 -12.01 9.44
CA ARG A 38 -1.84 -11.19 8.34
C ARG A 38 -1.63 -9.75 8.82
N VAL A 39 -0.47 -9.18 8.46
CA VAL A 39 -0.22 -7.75 8.60
C VAL A 39 -1.37 -6.99 7.94
N PRO A 40 -2.01 -6.04 8.63
CA PRO A 40 -3.13 -5.29 8.07
C PRO A 40 -2.77 -4.67 6.72
N PRO A 41 -3.68 -4.67 5.73
CA PRO A 41 -3.47 -3.94 4.49
C PRO A 41 -3.31 -2.44 4.76
N ALA A 42 -2.64 -1.72 3.85
CA ALA A 42 -2.54 -0.27 3.95
C ALA A 42 -3.93 0.38 3.87
N SER A 43 -4.10 1.51 4.56
CA SER A 43 -5.27 2.37 4.43
C SER A 43 -5.37 2.89 3.01
N ILE A 44 -6.46 2.62 2.31
CA ILE A 44 -6.63 3.00 0.92
C ILE A 44 -8.10 3.31 0.63
N GLN A 45 -8.34 4.29 -0.23
CA GLN A 45 -9.65 4.56 -0.80
C GLN A 45 -9.48 4.80 -2.31
N LEU A 46 -10.03 3.91 -3.13
CA LEU A 46 -10.04 4.08 -4.58
C LEU A 46 -11.13 5.08 -5.00
N ALA A 47 -11.00 5.58 -6.24
CA ALA A 47 -12.01 6.44 -6.85
C ALA A 47 -13.40 5.79 -6.80
N SER A 48 -14.42 6.60 -6.58
CA SER A 48 -15.82 6.14 -6.41
C SER A 48 -16.03 5.14 -5.26
N ARG A 49 -15.07 5.01 -4.33
CA ARG A 49 -15.12 4.11 -3.17
C ARG A 49 -15.36 2.64 -3.53
N THR A 50 -14.84 2.19 -4.67
CA THR A 50 -14.97 0.78 -5.08
C THR A 50 -14.17 -0.16 -4.17
N VAL A 51 -13.10 0.34 -3.56
CA VAL A 51 -12.33 -0.33 -2.52
C VAL A 51 -12.02 0.69 -1.43
N GLU A 52 -12.23 0.28 -0.18
CA GLU A 52 -11.90 1.08 0.98
C GLU A 52 -11.32 0.18 2.08
N THR A 53 -10.25 0.64 2.71
CA THR A 53 -9.68 0.05 3.92
C THR A 53 -9.29 1.20 4.82
N TYR A 54 -9.87 1.26 6.00
CA TYR A 54 -9.53 2.24 7.03
C TYR A 54 -9.55 1.58 8.40
N TYR A 55 -8.86 2.18 9.35
CA TYR A 55 -8.79 1.71 10.72
C TYR A 55 -9.16 2.83 11.66
N GLU A 56 -9.79 2.46 12.76
CA GLU A 56 -10.16 3.40 13.82
C GLU A 56 -9.84 2.77 15.18
N LEU A 57 -9.35 3.60 16.08
CA LEU A 57 -9.31 3.32 17.50
C LEU A 57 -10.62 3.82 18.11
N VAL A 58 -11.44 2.90 18.63
CA VAL A 58 -12.70 3.25 19.28
C VAL A 58 -12.53 3.20 20.80
N VAL A 59 -12.57 4.35 21.44
CA VAL A 59 -12.57 4.50 22.90
C VAL A 59 -14.00 4.51 23.40
N THR A 60 -14.31 3.60 24.31
CA THR A 60 -15.63 3.52 24.94
C THR A 60 -15.50 3.84 26.42
N VAL A 61 -16.25 4.84 26.88
CA VAL A 61 -16.34 5.24 28.29
C VAL A 61 -17.75 4.94 28.78
N GLN A 62 -17.85 4.13 29.82
CA GLN A 62 -19.11 3.84 30.48
C GLN A 62 -19.21 4.65 31.78
N GLN A 63 -20.18 5.55 31.84
CA GLN A 63 -20.51 6.38 33.00
C GLN A 63 -21.82 5.86 33.61
N GLY A 64 -21.71 5.10 34.71
CA GLY A 64 -22.86 4.47 35.36
C GLY A 64 -23.54 3.37 34.53
N HIS A 65 -24.81 3.10 34.83
CA HIS A 65 -25.57 1.98 34.27
C HIS A 65 -26.17 2.24 32.87
N GLN A 66 -26.28 3.51 32.44
CA GLN A 66 -27.01 3.86 31.22
C GLN A 66 -26.22 4.69 30.20
N GLU A 67 -25.13 5.35 30.59
CA GLU A 67 -24.41 6.25 29.66
C GLU A 67 -23.14 5.58 29.14
N GLN A 68 -23.15 5.19 27.87
CA GLN A 68 -21.96 4.72 27.15
C GLN A 68 -21.60 5.73 26.06
N LYS A 69 -20.47 6.42 26.21
CA LYS A 69 -19.91 7.30 25.19
C LYS A 69 -18.88 6.56 24.36
N LYS A 70 -18.97 6.70 23.04
CA LYS A 70 -18.00 6.14 22.09
C LYS A 70 -17.35 7.28 21.30
N SER A 71 -16.03 7.26 21.24
CA SER A 71 -15.23 8.19 20.46
C SER A 71 -14.35 7.39 19.52
N ALA A 72 -14.45 7.66 18.21
CA ALA A 72 -13.64 7.01 17.20
C ALA A 72 -12.52 7.95 16.74
N PHE A 73 -11.31 7.41 16.61
CA PHE A 73 -10.13 8.12 16.16
C PHE A 73 -9.52 7.39 14.96
N PRO A 74 -9.34 8.02 13.81
CA PRO A 74 -8.77 7.37 12.63
C PRO A 74 -7.29 7.03 12.84
N VAL A 75 -6.89 5.84 12.39
CA VAL A 75 -5.50 5.35 12.46
C VAL A 75 -5.07 4.94 11.04
N PRO A 76 -4.58 5.87 10.21
CA PRO A 76 -4.09 5.51 8.88
C PRO A 76 -2.88 4.57 9.00
N ILE A 77 -2.89 3.48 8.23
CA ILE A 77 -1.78 2.52 8.16
C ILE A 77 -1.12 2.64 6.79
N GLU A 78 0.18 2.90 6.78
CA GLU A 78 1.02 2.83 5.58
C GLU A 78 1.85 1.55 5.60
N ARG A 79 2.20 1.06 4.41
CA ARG A 79 3.00 -0.15 4.26
C ARG A 79 4.21 0.11 3.37
N TYR A 80 5.32 -0.46 3.79
CA TYR A 80 6.62 -0.32 3.14
C TYR A 80 7.13 -1.64 2.55
N ASP A 81 6.29 -2.68 2.44
CA ASP A 81 6.70 -3.99 1.90
C ASP A 81 6.87 -4.02 0.37
N THR A 82 6.44 -2.97 -0.31
CA THR A 82 6.51 -2.81 -1.77
C THR A 82 7.61 -1.84 -2.25
N LEU A 83 8.44 -1.30 -1.33
CA LEU A 83 9.42 -0.27 -1.67
C LEU A 83 10.39 -0.71 -2.75
N SER A 84 10.58 0.14 -3.76
CA SER A 84 11.44 -0.15 -4.91
C SER A 84 12.93 -0.32 -4.56
N THR A 85 13.35 0.17 -3.40
CA THR A 85 14.71 0.10 -2.85
C THR A 85 15.07 -1.27 -2.30
N PHE A 86 14.09 -2.13 -2.00
CA PHE A 86 14.39 -3.46 -1.49
C PHE A 86 15.10 -4.31 -2.53
N GLY A 87 16.18 -4.97 -2.07
CA GLY A 87 17.05 -5.78 -2.94
C GLY A 87 16.36 -6.95 -3.63
N MET A 88 15.18 -7.38 -3.16
CA MET A 88 14.38 -8.38 -3.87
C MET A 88 13.78 -7.86 -5.19
N TYR A 89 13.47 -6.55 -5.24
CA TYR A 89 12.90 -5.90 -6.41
C TYR A 89 13.95 -5.35 -7.37
N ASN A 90 15.17 -5.10 -6.86
CA ASN A 90 16.32 -4.64 -7.64
C ASN A 90 17.14 -5.80 -8.22
N ARG A 91 16.43 -6.77 -8.82
CA ARG A 91 17.04 -7.90 -9.54
C ARG A 91 16.39 -8.00 -10.92
N PRO A 92 17.18 -8.28 -11.97
CA PRO A 92 16.61 -8.43 -13.30
C PRO A 92 15.59 -9.57 -13.34
N GLN A 93 14.43 -9.29 -13.92
CA GLN A 93 13.40 -10.28 -14.16
C GLN A 93 13.26 -10.50 -15.65
N SER A 94 13.60 -11.70 -16.11
CA SER A 94 13.54 -12.07 -17.52
C SER A 94 12.53 -13.19 -17.74
N SER A 95 11.87 -13.17 -18.89
CA SER A 95 10.88 -14.18 -19.25
C SER A 95 10.85 -14.35 -20.75
N GLU A 96 10.55 -15.56 -21.20
CA GLU A 96 10.41 -15.90 -22.60
C GLU A 96 9.01 -16.43 -22.89
N MET A 97 8.49 -16.10 -24.06
CA MET A 97 7.15 -16.45 -24.51
C MET A 97 7.18 -16.79 -26.00
N VAL A 98 6.48 -17.87 -26.35
CA VAL A 98 6.32 -18.35 -27.73
C VAL A 98 4.84 -18.60 -27.98
N THR A 99 4.31 -18.16 -29.11
CA THR A 99 2.89 -18.34 -29.46
C THR A 99 2.70 -19.23 -30.69
N ASP A 100 3.47 -18.97 -31.74
CA ASP A 100 3.72 -19.94 -32.80
C ASP A 100 5.23 -20.21 -32.85
N HIS A 101 5.59 -21.41 -33.25
CA HIS A 101 6.97 -21.92 -33.25
C HIS A 101 7.94 -21.11 -34.15
N LEU A 102 7.54 -19.96 -34.71
CA LEU A 102 8.35 -19.16 -35.63
C LEU A 102 9.18 -18.09 -34.93
N VAL A 103 8.65 -17.50 -33.85
CA VAL A 103 9.28 -16.35 -33.16
C VAL A 103 9.18 -16.52 -31.65
N THR A 104 10.30 -16.31 -30.96
CA THR A 104 10.37 -16.25 -29.49
C THR A 104 10.50 -14.80 -29.05
N LEU A 105 9.61 -14.37 -28.15
CA LEU A 105 9.70 -13.10 -27.42
C LEU A 105 10.42 -13.34 -26.10
N SER A 106 11.56 -12.69 -25.90
CA SER A 106 12.23 -12.59 -24.60
C SER A 106 12.12 -11.16 -24.11
N ILE A 107 11.74 -10.97 -22.85
CA ILE A 107 11.75 -9.66 -22.19
C ILE A 107 12.66 -9.69 -20.96
N SER A 108 13.21 -8.54 -20.60
CA SER A 108 13.97 -8.35 -19.37
C SER A 108 13.67 -6.98 -18.77
N LEU A 109 13.34 -6.96 -17.49
CA LEU A 109 13.27 -5.73 -16.69
C LEU A 109 14.46 -5.68 -15.73
N PRO A 110 15.09 -4.51 -15.51
CA PRO A 110 16.18 -4.36 -14.54
C PRO A 110 15.68 -4.45 -13.08
N ARG A 111 14.44 -4.02 -12.84
CA ARG A 111 13.72 -4.10 -11.57
C ARG A 111 12.25 -4.38 -11.80
N TRP A 112 11.51 -4.72 -10.74
CA TRP A 112 10.10 -5.07 -10.86
C TRP A 112 9.20 -4.45 -9.78
N SER A 113 9.68 -3.43 -9.07
CA SER A 113 8.86 -2.52 -8.25
C SER A 113 9.00 -1.07 -8.74
N TYR A 114 7.88 -0.37 -8.89
CA TYR A 114 7.80 0.97 -9.46
C TYR A 114 6.81 1.86 -8.68
N GLY A 115 7.19 3.12 -8.46
CA GLY A 115 6.35 4.15 -7.86
C GLY A 115 5.84 5.18 -8.87
N PRO A 116 5.12 6.23 -8.41
CA PRO A 116 4.75 7.37 -9.26
C PRO A 116 5.99 8.00 -9.91
N LEU A 117 5.88 8.39 -11.19
CA LEU A 117 6.93 9.02 -12.00
C LEU A 117 8.20 8.17 -12.22
N ASP A 118 8.23 6.94 -11.73
CA ASP A 118 9.36 6.06 -11.94
C ASP A 118 9.47 5.67 -13.43
N PRO A 119 10.68 5.71 -14.02
CA PRO A 119 10.91 5.16 -15.34
C PRO A 119 10.91 3.63 -15.30
N ILE A 120 10.25 3.04 -16.29
CA ILE A 120 10.20 1.61 -16.56
C ILE A 120 10.89 1.36 -17.89
N SER A 121 11.98 0.60 -17.88
CA SER A 121 12.72 0.21 -19.07
C SER A 121 12.54 -1.28 -19.33
N VAL A 122 12.07 -1.62 -20.51
CA VAL A 122 11.81 -3.00 -20.94
C VAL A 122 12.75 -3.34 -22.08
N TYR A 123 13.65 -4.28 -21.85
CA TYR A 123 14.49 -4.84 -22.91
C TYR A 123 13.71 -5.94 -23.60
N ILE A 124 13.57 -5.85 -24.92
CA ILE A 124 12.76 -6.75 -25.73
C ILE A 124 13.66 -7.37 -26.79
N ARG A 125 13.63 -8.70 -26.89
CA ARG A 125 14.32 -9.48 -27.91
C ARG A 125 13.32 -10.38 -28.62
N LEU A 126 13.30 -10.31 -29.94
CA LEU A 126 12.57 -11.23 -30.81
C LEU A 126 13.58 -12.09 -31.54
N SER A 127 13.55 -13.40 -31.27
CA SER A 127 14.47 -14.36 -31.88
C SER A 127 13.71 -15.23 -32.90
N PRO A 128 14.14 -15.30 -34.17
CA PRO A 128 13.57 -16.24 -35.11
C PRO A 128 13.91 -17.68 -34.69
N ASN A 129 13.01 -18.63 -34.94
CA ASN A 129 13.31 -20.03 -34.74
C ASN A 129 14.33 -20.51 -35.81
N PRO A 130 15.52 -21.02 -35.41
CA PRO A 130 16.52 -21.54 -36.34
C PRO A 130 16.02 -22.68 -37.24
N ASP A 131 15.17 -23.56 -36.71
CA ASP A 131 14.63 -24.72 -37.44
C ASP A 131 13.68 -24.30 -38.57
N TRP A 132 13.12 -23.09 -38.48
CA TRP A 132 12.14 -22.54 -39.42
C TRP A 132 12.59 -21.22 -40.03
N LEU A 133 13.90 -21.01 -40.15
CA LEU A 133 14.48 -19.72 -40.51
C LEU A 133 13.92 -19.14 -41.84
N SER A 134 13.66 -20.00 -42.83
CA SER A 134 13.09 -19.59 -44.13
C SER A 134 11.68 -18.99 -44.02
N LYS A 135 10.89 -19.46 -43.04
CA LYS A 135 9.55 -18.92 -42.71
C LYS A 135 9.66 -17.75 -41.74
N ALA A 136 10.51 -17.86 -40.72
CA ALA A 136 10.69 -16.82 -39.71
C ALA A 136 11.18 -15.49 -40.31
N LYS A 137 12.07 -15.51 -41.32
CA LYS A 137 12.51 -14.30 -42.06
C LYS A 137 11.38 -13.60 -42.84
N ARG A 138 10.25 -14.28 -43.10
CA ARG A 138 9.09 -13.68 -43.77
C ARG A 138 8.20 -12.92 -42.79
N VAL A 139 8.34 -13.18 -41.50
CA VAL A 139 7.58 -12.49 -40.45
C VAL A 139 7.98 -11.02 -40.45
N THR A 140 6.98 -10.13 -40.44
CA THR A 140 7.21 -8.68 -40.30
C THR A 140 6.75 -8.23 -38.92
N ILE A 141 7.60 -7.50 -38.21
CA ILE A 141 7.27 -6.84 -36.95
C ILE A 141 6.55 -5.54 -37.30
N GLN A 142 5.23 -5.48 -37.09
CA GLN A 142 4.45 -4.28 -37.40
C GLN A 142 4.70 -3.20 -36.34
N LYS A 143 4.44 -3.55 -35.08
CA LYS A 143 4.58 -2.66 -33.94
C LYS A 143 4.73 -3.46 -32.65
N ILE A 144 5.35 -2.84 -31.67
CA ILE A 144 5.48 -3.33 -30.30
C ILE A 144 4.71 -2.37 -29.40
N VAL A 145 3.86 -2.92 -28.54
CA VAL A 145 3.05 -2.17 -27.59
C VAL A 145 3.45 -2.62 -26.21
N ILE A 146 3.87 -1.69 -25.37
CA ILE A 146 4.02 -1.93 -23.93
C ILE A 146 2.94 -1.17 -23.17
N GLY A 147 2.48 -1.71 -22.05
CA GLY A 147 1.49 -1.02 -21.22
C GLY A 147 1.39 -1.59 -19.83
N ILE A 148 0.76 -0.84 -18.94
CA ILE A 148 0.48 -1.26 -17.57
C ILE A 148 -1.01 -1.55 -17.44
N GLU A 149 -1.32 -2.73 -16.91
CA GLU A 149 -2.67 -3.10 -16.51
C GLU A 149 -2.74 -3.22 -14.99
N GLU A 150 -3.74 -2.58 -14.39
CA GLU A 150 -4.18 -2.84 -13.02
C GLU A 150 -5.33 -3.84 -13.06
N HIS A 151 -5.23 -4.85 -12.21
CA HIS A 151 -6.23 -5.89 -12.02
C HIS A 151 -6.74 -5.77 -10.58
N ILE A 152 -7.98 -5.34 -10.43
CA ILE A 152 -8.68 -5.28 -9.14
C ILE A 152 -9.63 -6.45 -9.08
N THR A 153 -9.30 -7.44 -8.26
CA THR A 153 -10.16 -8.58 -7.98
C THR A 153 -10.96 -8.30 -6.72
N TYR A 154 -12.29 -8.37 -6.82
CA TYR A 154 -13.23 -8.25 -5.71
C TYR A 154 -13.64 -9.65 -5.26
N ASN A 155 -13.53 -9.91 -3.96
CA ASN A 155 -13.91 -11.16 -3.31
C ASN A 155 -15.06 -10.84 -2.34
N HIS A 156 -16.28 -10.76 -2.86
CA HIS A 156 -17.46 -10.61 -2.01
C HIS A 156 -17.72 -11.96 -1.30
N GLU A 157 -18.02 -11.93 0.00
CA GLU A 157 -18.31 -13.17 0.73
C GLU A 157 -19.54 -13.87 0.14
N GLY A 158 -19.36 -15.11 -0.35
CA GLY A 158 -20.44 -15.93 -0.90
C GLY A 158 -20.61 -15.88 -2.42
N ASP A 159 -19.91 -14.97 -3.12
CA ASP A 159 -19.95 -14.87 -4.59
C ASP A 159 -18.63 -15.30 -5.24
N GLU A 160 -18.68 -15.62 -6.55
CA GLU A 160 -17.46 -15.83 -7.33
C GLU A 160 -16.66 -14.52 -7.45
N PRO A 161 -15.32 -14.57 -7.27
CA PRO A 161 -14.48 -13.40 -7.45
C PRO A 161 -14.63 -12.75 -8.83
N SER A 162 -14.72 -11.42 -8.87
CA SER A 162 -14.78 -10.66 -10.12
C SER A 162 -13.55 -9.78 -10.29
N THR A 163 -12.95 -9.77 -11.49
CA THR A 163 -11.75 -8.97 -11.78
C THR A 163 -12.07 -7.86 -12.76
N LYS A 164 -11.80 -6.61 -12.35
CA LYS A 164 -11.82 -5.43 -13.21
C LYS A 164 -10.40 -5.11 -13.66
N ILE A 165 -10.22 -4.94 -14.97
CA ILE A 165 -8.93 -4.63 -15.59
C ILE A 165 -8.94 -3.18 -16.09
N ASN A 166 -8.04 -2.36 -15.57
CA ASN A 166 -7.84 -0.97 -15.99
C ASN A 166 -6.49 -0.85 -16.72
N LYS A 167 -6.47 -0.17 -17.88
CA LYS A 167 -5.24 0.14 -18.60
C LYS A 167 -4.76 1.52 -18.19
N ILE A 168 -3.61 1.59 -17.52
CA ILE A 168 -3.15 2.82 -16.86
C ILE A 168 -2.18 3.59 -17.74
N ALA A 169 -1.28 2.88 -18.42
CA ALA A 169 -0.30 3.48 -19.33
C ALA A 169 -0.11 2.60 -20.55
N LYS A 170 0.25 3.21 -21.68
CA LYS A 170 0.51 2.50 -22.93
C LYS A 170 1.49 3.30 -23.79
N GLN A 171 2.48 2.60 -24.34
CA GLN A 171 3.41 3.13 -25.33
C GLN A 171 3.42 2.21 -26.56
N VAL A 172 3.48 2.81 -27.75
CA VAL A 172 3.50 2.07 -29.02
C VAL A 172 4.74 2.47 -29.81
N GLN A 173 5.52 1.48 -30.23
CA GLN A 173 6.61 1.64 -31.18
C GLN A 173 6.22 0.96 -32.49
N VAL A 174 6.07 1.74 -33.55
CA VAL A 174 5.91 1.21 -34.91
C VAL A 174 7.30 0.80 -35.40
N VAL A 175 7.42 -0.43 -35.93
CA VAL A 175 8.69 -0.99 -36.39
C VAL A 175 8.68 -1.15 -37.91
N GLY A 176 7.69 -1.87 -38.45
CA GLY A 176 7.47 -1.99 -39.90
C GLY A 176 8.55 -2.76 -40.69
N GLN A 177 9.34 -3.61 -40.04
CA GLN A 177 10.44 -4.33 -40.71
C GLN A 177 10.35 -5.85 -40.57
N LYS A 178 10.93 -6.59 -41.53
CA LYS A 178 11.04 -8.05 -41.47
C LYS A 178 11.97 -8.49 -40.33
N LEU A 179 11.66 -9.61 -39.69
CA LEU A 179 12.46 -10.17 -38.62
C LEU A 179 13.87 -10.54 -39.14
N PRO A 180 14.94 -9.92 -38.62
CA PRO A 180 16.30 -10.23 -39.05
C PRO A 180 16.74 -11.62 -38.60
N GLU A 181 17.73 -12.19 -39.29
CA GLU A 181 18.33 -13.49 -38.95
C GLU A 181 18.94 -13.53 -37.55
N GLY A 182 19.61 -12.46 -37.15
CA GLY A 182 20.18 -12.31 -35.80
C GLY A 182 19.14 -11.98 -34.72
N GLY A 183 17.86 -11.88 -35.08
CA GLY A 183 16.81 -11.37 -34.21
C GLY A 183 16.70 -9.84 -34.20
N TYR A 184 15.66 -9.36 -33.52
CA TYR A 184 15.39 -7.94 -33.32
C TYR A 184 15.46 -7.60 -31.84
N ASN A 185 16.31 -6.65 -31.47
CA ASN A 185 16.46 -6.17 -30.10
C ASN A 185 16.03 -4.70 -30.03
N THR A 186 15.27 -4.35 -29.01
CA THR A 186 14.92 -2.96 -28.74
C THR A 186 14.76 -2.73 -27.25
N ASN A 187 14.84 -1.47 -26.83
CA ASN A 187 14.50 -1.05 -25.48
C ASN A 187 13.33 -0.06 -25.58
N LEU A 188 12.29 -0.32 -24.80
CA LEU A 188 11.15 0.59 -24.71
C LEU A 188 10.97 1.07 -23.28
N GLY A 189 10.76 2.38 -23.15
CA GLY A 189 10.50 3.04 -21.90
C GLY A 189 9.04 3.45 -21.75
N LEU A 190 8.53 3.43 -20.52
CA LEU A 190 7.37 4.22 -20.11
C LEU A 190 7.64 4.83 -18.73
N VAL A 191 6.88 5.86 -18.37
CA VAL A 191 6.90 6.43 -17.01
C VAL A 191 5.64 5.97 -16.29
N PHE A 192 5.77 5.49 -15.06
CA PHE A 192 4.61 5.13 -14.26
C PHE A 192 3.80 6.40 -13.95
N PRO A 193 2.48 6.42 -14.20
CA PRO A 193 1.70 7.63 -14.05
C PRO A 193 1.56 8.03 -12.58
N ALA A 194 1.69 9.32 -12.31
CA ALA A 194 1.36 9.91 -11.03
C ALA A 194 -0.03 10.55 -11.07
N LYS A 195 -0.69 10.54 -9.93
CA LYS A 195 -1.92 11.27 -9.67
C LYS A 195 -1.55 12.66 -9.16
N ASP A 196 -2.11 13.69 -9.81
CA ASP A 196 -2.06 15.04 -9.24
C ASP A 196 -2.92 15.07 -7.97
N THR A 197 -2.31 15.47 -6.86
CA THR A 197 -2.97 15.56 -5.56
C THR A 197 -3.71 16.89 -5.40
N ARG A 198 -3.51 17.84 -6.31
CA ARG A 198 -4.19 19.14 -6.33
C ARG A 198 -5.59 19.03 -6.91
N ASP A 199 -6.48 19.93 -6.48
CA ASP A 199 -7.79 20.13 -7.07
C ASP A 199 -7.73 20.96 -8.37
N SER A 200 -8.89 21.27 -8.95
CA SER A 200 -9.00 22.05 -10.20
C SER A 200 -8.44 23.46 -10.09
N ASP A 201 -8.35 24.01 -8.88
CA ASP A 201 -7.81 25.34 -8.61
C ASP A 201 -6.30 25.29 -8.29
N GLY A 202 -5.69 24.11 -8.37
CA GLY A 202 -4.27 23.89 -8.07
C GLY A 202 -3.96 23.83 -6.57
N ILE A 203 -4.98 23.75 -5.72
CA ILE A 203 -4.85 23.73 -4.26
C ILE A 203 -4.76 22.27 -3.79
N ILE A 204 -3.88 22.00 -2.84
CA ILE A 204 -3.82 20.69 -2.19
C ILE A 204 -4.97 20.63 -1.18
N PRO A 205 -6.00 19.79 -1.39
CA PRO A 205 -7.12 19.71 -0.47
C PRO A 205 -6.66 19.15 0.87
N ARG A 206 -7.37 19.51 1.95
CA ARG A 206 -7.12 18.87 3.25
C ARG A 206 -7.41 17.38 3.11
N GLY A 207 -6.40 16.56 3.39
CA GLY A 207 -6.52 15.11 3.36
C GLY A 207 -7.60 14.61 4.32
N LYS A 208 -8.14 13.42 4.04
CA LYS A 208 -9.03 12.75 4.97
C LYS A 208 -8.19 12.12 6.07
N PRO A 209 -8.50 12.33 7.37
CA PRO A 209 -7.68 11.81 8.46
C PRO A 209 -7.42 10.29 8.42
N ALA A 210 -8.35 9.51 7.86
CA ALA A 210 -8.25 8.05 7.77
C ALA A 210 -7.42 7.53 6.56
N PHE A 211 -7.08 8.40 5.60
CA PHE A 211 -6.46 7.98 4.34
C PHE A 211 -5.26 8.88 4.00
N PRO A 212 -4.06 8.30 3.90
CA PRO A 212 -2.91 9.03 3.37
C PRO A 212 -3.14 9.54 1.95
N MET A 213 -2.49 10.65 1.62
CA MET A 213 -2.58 11.23 0.28
C MET A 213 -1.51 10.64 -0.63
N TYR A 214 -1.86 9.55 -1.32
CA TYR A 214 -0.96 8.92 -2.28
C TYR A 214 -0.88 9.68 -3.60
N ALA A 215 0.34 9.74 -4.16
CA ALA A 215 0.62 10.27 -5.50
C ALA A 215 0.35 9.24 -6.62
N VAL A 216 -0.30 8.11 -6.29
CA VAL A 216 -0.79 7.11 -7.23
C VAL A 216 -2.29 6.91 -7.03
N THR A 217 -2.99 6.48 -8.08
CA THR A 217 -4.41 6.13 -8.00
C THR A 217 -4.64 4.90 -7.11
N SER A 218 -3.71 3.95 -7.16
CA SER A 218 -3.73 2.67 -6.46
C SER A 218 -2.32 2.08 -6.46
N PHE A 219 -2.10 1.06 -5.63
CA PHE A 219 -0.81 0.37 -5.51
C PHE A 219 -1.05 -1.11 -5.20
N THR A 220 0.00 -1.93 -5.30
CA THR A 220 -0.11 -3.37 -5.07
C THR A 220 -0.45 -3.63 -3.60
N THR A 221 -1.61 -4.23 -3.35
CA THR A 221 -2.06 -4.56 -1.99
C THR A 221 -3.08 -5.70 -2.03
N THR A 222 -3.24 -6.39 -0.92
CA THR A 222 -4.22 -7.47 -0.75
C THR A 222 -4.96 -7.29 0.56
N GLY A 223 -6.27 -7.09 0.48
CA GLY A 223 -7.17 -7.12 1.63
C GLY A 223 -7.94 -8.44 1.69
N SER A 224 -8.87 -8.55 2.65
CA SER A 224 -9.74 -9.73 2.77
C SER A 224 -10.73 -9.83 1.59
N LEU A 225 -11.29 -8.68 1.19
CA LEU A 225 -12.36 -8.60 0.19
C LEU A 225 -11.87 -8.16 -1.20
N TYR A 226 -10.57 -7.90 -1.36
CA TYR A 226 -10.04 -7.44 -2.64
C TYR A 226 -8.54 -7.73 -2.79
N LYS A 227 -8.08 -7.74 -4.04
CA LYS A 227 -6.67 -7.84 -4.41
C LYS A 227 -6.38 -6.89 -5.56
N ILE A 228 -5.36 -6.04 -5.41
CA ILE A 228 -4.90 -5.11 -6.45
C ILE A 228 -3.54 -5.59 -6.95
N GLU A 229 -3.49 -6.01 -8.20
CA GLU A 229 -2.29 -6.50 -8.88
C GLU A 229 -1.98 -5.66 -10.11
N PHE A 230 -0.71 -5.60 -10.47
CA PHE A 230 -0.28 -4.86 -11.65
C PHE A 230 0.54 -5.76 -12.55
N TYR A 231 0.38 -5.54 -13.85
CA TYR A 231 1.09 -6.28 -14.86
C TYR A 231 1.65 -5.33 -15.92
N LEU A 232 2.93 -5.53 -16.26
CA LEU A 232 3.49 -5.03 -17.49
C LEU A 232 3.08 -5.97 -18.63
N THR A 233 2.43 -5.40 -19.63
CA THR A 233 2.06 -6.11 -20.86
C THR A 233 3.04 -5.74 -21.97
N VAL A 234 3.51 -6.74 -22.71
CA VAL A 234 4.30 -6.58 -23.92
C VAL A 234 3.57 -7.32 -25.03
N LYS A 235 3.04 -6.58 -26.00
CA LYS A 235 2.33 -7.13 -27.16
C LYS A 235 3.09 -6.80 -28.43
N VAL A 236 3.45 -7.84 -29.16
CA VAL A 236 4.17 -7.75 -30.44
C VAL A 236 3.21 -8.13 -31.54
N HIS A 237 2.96 -7.20 -32.46
CA HIS A 237 2.11 -7.41 -33.61
C HIS A 237 2.94 -7.87 -34.80
N LEU A 238 2.61 -9.04 -35.34
CA LEU A 238 3.37 -9.71 -36.38
C LEU A 238 2.50 -9.93 -37.64
N THR A 239 3.12 -9.98 -38.81
CA THR A 239 2.50 -10.54 -40.02
C THR A 239 3.10 -11.88 -40.36
N SER A 240 2.32 -12.77 -40.97
CA SER A 240 2.74 -14.13 -41.32
C SER A 240 3.14 -15.01 -40.11
N ALA A 241 2.80 -14.55 -38.91
CA ALA A 241 2.89 -15.24 -37.63
C ALA A 241 1.77 -14.71 -36.71
N ARG A 242 1.47 -15.42 -35.63
CA ARG A 242 0.54 -15.00 -34.59
C ARG A 242 1.19 -13.90 -33.75
N ASP A 243 0.39 -12.88 -33.40
CA ASP A 243 0.79 -11.89 -32.40
C ASP A 243 1.20 -12.58 -31.10
N ILE A 244 2.26 -12.06 -30.47
CA ILE A 244 2.75 -12.56 -29.19
C ILE A 244 2.35 -11.54 -28.12
N MET A 245 1.75 -12.00 -27.03
CA MET A 245 1.46 -11.18 -25.86
C MET A 245 2.06 -11.84 -24.62
N HIS A 246 2.85 -11.09 -23.87
CA HIS A 246 3.35 -11.49 -22.56
C HIS A 246 2.83 -10.55 -21.49
N ARG A 247 2.49 -11.11 -20.32
CA ARG A 247 2.01 -10.37 -19.15
C ARG A 247 2.90 -10.68 -17.96
N GLN A 248 3.74 -9.74 -17.59
CA GLN A 248 4.71 -9.86 -16.51
C GLN A 248 4.18 -9.18 -15.24
N PRO A 249 4.01 -9.89 -14.11
CA PRO A 249 3.68 -9.25 -12.83
C PRO A 249 4.72 -8.21 -12.44
N ILE A 250 4.26 -7.05 -11.96
CA ILE A 250 5.08 -6.00 -11.36
C ILE A 250 4.46 -5.56 -10.03
N ILE A 251 5.28 -4.97 -9.17
CA ILE A 251 4.86 -4.36 -7.92
C ILE A 251 4.75 -2.85 -8.12
N VAL A 252 3.66 -2.27 -7.62
CA VAL A 252 3.47 -0.83 -7.58
C VAL A 252 3.52 -0.37 -6.13
N CYS A 253 4.41 0.57 -5.86
CA CYS A 253 4.61 1.20 -4.57
C CYS A 253 3.89 2.56 -4.52
N PRO A 254 3.36 3.00 -3.37
CA PRO A 254 2.79 4.35 -3.23
C PRO A 254 3.82 5.49 -3.35
N LEU A 255 5.11 5.19 -3.16
CA LEU A 255 6.21 6.17 -3.17
C LEU A 255 7.08 6.01 -4.41
N ASP A 256 7.59 7.12 -4.94
CA ASP A 256 8.56 7.10 -6.05
C ASP A 256 9.90 6.52 -5.57
N HIS A 257 10.82 6.24 -6.50
CA HIS A 257 12.11 5.65 -6.12
C HIS A 257 12.92 6.53 -5.16
N THR A 258 12.78 7.85 -5.25
CA THR A 258 13.47 8.80 -4.36
C THR A 258 12.88 8.74 -2.96
N GLY A 259 11.56 8.87 -2.81
CA GLY A 259 10.87 8.73 -1.53
C GLY A 259 11.09 7.36 -0.91
N CYS A 260 11.14 6.29 -1.71
CA CYS A 260 11.53 4.96 -1.22
C CYS A 260 12.91 4.93 -0.56
N LYS A 261 13.86 5.79 -0.97
CA LYS A 261 15.20 5.88 -0.35
C LYS A 261 15.18 6.72 0.91
N GLU A 262 14.46 7.84 0.89
CA GLU A 262 14.34 8.76 2.02
C GLU A 262 13.70 8.07 3.23
N GLU A 263 12.69 7.23 2.99
CA GLU A 263 12.01 6.48 4.07
C GLU A 263 12.86 5.35 4.68
N MET A 264 13.93 4.88 4.01
CA MET A 264 14.68 3.71 4.48
C MET A 264 15.29 3.91 5.87
N GLU A 265 15.82 5.10 6.15
CA GLU A 265 16.45 5.41 7.44
C GLU A 265 15.41 5.38 8.58
N ALA A 266 14.26 6.01 8.37
CA ALA A 266 13.16 6.02 9.33
C ALA A 266 12.63 4.60 9.58
N ILE A 267 12.49 3.79 8.54
CA ILE A 267 12.05 2.39 8.64
C ILE A 267 13.06 1.56 9.42
N GLU A 268 14.36 1.70 9.14
CA GLU A 268 15.42 0.96 9.83
C GLU A 268 15.44 1.31 11.32
N GLN A 269 15.35 2.61 11.64
CA GLN A 269 15.30 3.08 13.02
C GLN A 269 14.04 2.58 13.74
N ALA A 270 12.85 2.67 13.11
CA ALA A 270 11.61 2.17 13.67
C ALA A 270 11.64 0.65 13.91
N ALA A 271 12.23 -0.12 12.98
CA ALA A 271 12.39 -1.56 13.14
C ALA A 271 13.34 -1.92 14.29
N LYS A 272 14.42 -1.15 14.46
CA LYS A 272 15.37 -1.30 15.57
C LYS A 272 14.70 -0.98 16.90
N ASP A 273 13.96 0.11 16.99
CA ASP A 273 13.23 0.49 18.21
C ASP A 273 12.18 -0.55 18.57
N ALA A 274 11.42 -1.04 17.60
CA ALA A 274 10.46 -2.13 17.79
C ALA A 274 11.12 -3.41 18.29
N SER A 275 12.36 -3.71 17.87
CA SER A 275 13.08 -4.91 18.31
C SER A 275 13.46 -4.91 19.79
N HIS A 276 13.51 -3.73 20.42
CA HIS A 276 13.78 -3.58 21.86
C HIS A 276 12.51 -3.66 22.72
N VAL A 277 11.31 -3.68 22.12
CA VAL A 277 10.05 -3.77 22.86
C VAL A 277 9.78 -5.23 23.22
N ASN A 278 9.71 -5.52 24.53
CA ASN A 278 9.26 -6.81 25.01
C ASN A 278 7.74 -6.96 24.78
N THR A 279 7.34 -7.89 23.92
CA THR A 279 5.94 -8.13 23.58
C THR A 279 5.13 -8.78 24.71
N GLU A 280 5.79 -9.55 25.59
CA GLU A 280 5.12 -10.21 26.72
C GLU A 280 4.93 -9.26 27.90
N ASN A 281 5.84 -8.29 28.05
CA ASN A 281 5.79 -7.30 29.12
C ASN A 281 6.28 -5.93 28.62
N PRO A 282 5.46 -5.21 27.82
CA PRO A 282 5.84 -3.88 27.33
C PRO A 282 5.91 -2.89 28.49
N LEU A 283 7.01 -2.15 28.57
CA LEU A 283 7.16 -1.05 29.52
C LEU A 283 6.30 0.13 29.05
N LEU A 284 5.24 0.43 29.81
CA LEU A 284 4.38 1.59 29.59
C LEU A 284 4.64 2.65 30.68
N PRO A 285 4.44 3.94 30.37
CA PRO A 285 4.38 4.97 31.40
C PRO A 285 3.33 4.65 32.46
N ALA A 286 3.54 5.12 33.69
CA ALA A 286 2.56 4.95 34.74
C ALA A 286 1.26 5.68 34.41
N GLN A 287 0.12 5.02 34.66
CA GLN A 287 -1.18 5.66 34.53
C GLN A 287 -1.32 6.84 35.50
N THR A 288 -2.00 7.90 35.06
CA THR A 288 -2.31 9.05 35.90
C THR A 288 -3.82 9.18 36.04
N ILE A 289 -4.35 9.08 37.26
CA ILE A 289 -5.78 9.23 37.56
C ILE A 289 -5.91 10.32 38.61
N VAL A 290 -6.54 11.43 38.26
CA VAL A 290 -6.72 12.57 39.15
C VAL A 290 -8.13 12.55 39.71
N ARG A 291 -8.22 12.37 41.03
CA ARG A 291 -9.46 12.34 41.80
C ARG A 291 -9.77 13.71 42.39
N PRO A 292 -11.04 14.02 42.70
CA PRO A 292 -11.41 15.31 43.27
C PRO A 292 -10.67 15.70 44.57
N ASN A 293 -10.23 14.70 45.33
CA ASN A 293 -9.56 14.90 46.61
C ASN A 293 -8.03 14.92 46.52
N ASP A 294 -7.47 14.74 45.32
CA ASP A 294 -6.02 14.78 45.13
C ASP A 294 -5.52 16.23 45.24
N THR A 295 -4.27 16.40 45.69
CA THR A 295 -3.65 17.73 45.80
C THR A 295 -3.63 18.43 44.44
N ASN A 296 -4.12 19.67 44.38
CA ASN A 296 -4.24 20.46 43.16
C ASN A 296 -5.07 19.80 42.04
N ALA A 297 -5.98 18.87 42.37
CA ALA A 297 -6.77 18.14 41.39
C ALA A 297 -7.52 19.04 40.40
N LEU A 298 -7.95 20.23 40.82
CA LEU A 298 -8.66 21.18 39.95
C LEU A 298 -7.78 21.76 38.84
N HIS A 299 -6.45 21.73 38.98
CA HIS A 299 -5.54 22.29 37.99
C HIS A 299 -5.65 21.56 36.65
N VAL A 300 -5.96 20.26 36.65
CA VAL A 300 -6.17 19.48 35.41
C VAL A 300 -7.39 19.93 34.61
N LEU A 301 -8.29 20.69 35.25
CA LEU A 301 -9.45 21.31 34.62
C LEU A 301 -9.23 22.80 34.35
N GLY A 302 -7.99 23.30 34.49
CA GLY A 302 -7.68 24.73 34.41
C GLY A 302 -8.28 25.56 35.54
N MET A 303 -8.48 24.97 36.72
CA MET A 303 -9.13 25.63 37.87
C MET A 303 -8.28 25.53 39.14
N THR A 304 -8.53 26.42 40.10
CA THR A 304 -7.94 26.39 41.44
C THR A 304 -8.96 26.83 42.51
N MET A 305 -8.63 26.68 43.79
CA MET A 305 -9.47 27.14 44.91
C MET A 305 -8.90 28.42 45.51
N VAL A 306 -9.69 29.50 45.52
CA VAL A 306 -9.35 30.76 46.18
C VAL A 306 -10.52 31.18 47.08
N GLY A 307 -10.30 31.25 48.39
CA GLY A 307 -11.34 31.65 49.35
C GLY A 307 -12.58 30.75 49.33
N ASN A 308 -12.38 29.42 49.28
CA ASN A 308 -13.44 28.41 49.14
C ASN A 308 -14.29 28.53 47.84
N GLN A 309 -13.83 29.28 46.85
CA GLN A 309 -14.47 29.38 45.54
C GLN A 309 -13.55 28.81 44.45
N ARG A 310 -14.16 28.08 43.50
CA ARG A 310 -13.46 27.64 42.28
C ARG A 310 -13.23 28.86 41.39
N LYS A 311 -11.97 29.11 41.03
CA LYS A 311 -11.56 30.16 40.09
C LYS A 311 -10.74 29.55 38.97
N LEU A 312 -10.66 30.24 37.84
CA LEU A 312 -9.75 29.86 36.77
C LEU A 312 -8.31 29.90 37.29
N LEU A 313 -7.54 28.88 36.92
CA LEU A 313 -6.10 28.88 37.15
C LEU A 313 -5.47 29.92 36.22
N ILE A 314 -4.68 30.82 36.78
CA ILE A 314 -3.84 31.77 36.04
C ILE A 314 -2.41 31.29 36.26
N GLU A 315 -1.73 30.91 35.17
CA GLU A 315 -0.30 30.53 35.16
C GLU A 315 0.60 31.74 34.95
#